data_AF-A0A941IVW0-F1
#
_entry.id   AF-A0A941IVW0-F1
#
_cell.length_a   1.000
_cell.length_b   1.000
_cell.length_c   1.000
_cell.angle_alpha   90.00
_cell.angle_beta   90.00
_cell.angle_gamma   90.00
#
_symmetry.space_group_name_H-M   'P 1'
#
loop_
_entity.id
_entity.type
_entity.pdbx_description
1 polymer ?
#
loop_
_entity_poly.entity_id
_entity_poly.type
_entity_poly.pdbx_seq_one_letter_code
_entity_poly.pdbx_strand_id
1 'polypeptide(L)'
;MSAGFGYEVTPTYQPVLFVGYLSEDFGGSKNRVLSISVKNSFYFTREPLLNYFNPYGGLSITWGNTNNTFRSLPDYYPDEYYFQNKVHFAPFVGGELYFKLKYINPFEGVGVYAELSAFDAYLLEAIRTKYVKPHMALSLALGVTVYIN
;
A
#
# COMPACT_ATOMS: atom_id res chain seq x y z
N MET A 1 -3.97 -9.26 4.48
CA MET A 1 -5.07 -8.76 3.63
C MET A 1 -5.45 -7.36 4.09
N SER A 2 -5.91 -6.48 3.20
CA SER A 2 -6.32 -5.12 3.57
C SER A 2 -7.62 -4.74 2.89
N ALA A 3 -8.49 -4.04 3.61
CA ALA A 3 -9.68 -3.42 3.08
C ALA A 3 -9.56 -1.90 3.26
N GLY A 4 -10.10 -1.12 2.33
CA GLY A 4 -10.00 0.33 2.40
C GLY A 4 -11.22 1.04 1.86
N PHE A 5 -11.35 2.30 2.27
CA PHE A 5 -12.39 3.22 1.84
C PHE A 5 -11.71 4.51 1.38
N GLY A 6 -12.12 5.01 0.22
CA GLY A 6 -11.56 6.21 -0.38
C GLY A 6 -12.64 7.10 -0.95
N TYR A 7 -12.24 8.33 -1.28
CA TYR A 7 -13.13 9.30 -1.89
C TYR A 7 -12.43 9.97 -3.07
N GLU A 8 -13.12 10.09 -4.20
CA GLU A 8 -12.60 10.84 -5.34
C GLU A 8 -12.79 12.33 -5.09
N VAL A 9 -11.70 13.02 -4.76
CA VAL A 9 -11.73 14.47 -4.47
C VAL A 9 -11.67 15.26 -5.78
N THR A 10 -10.85 14.80 -6.72
CA THR A 10 -10.80 15.33 -8.09
C THR A 10 -10.58 14.17 -9.06
N PRO A 11 -10.83 14.34 -10.37
CA PRO A 11 -10.59 13.29 -11.37
C PRO A 11 -9.14 12.78 -11.43
N THR A 12 -8.21 13.49 -10.80
CA THR A 12 -6.78 13.15 -10.76
C THR A 12 -6.26 12.81 -9.37
N TYR A 13 -7.07 12.95 -8.31
CA TYR A 13 -6.60 12.75 -6.94
C TYR A 13 -7.62 12.02 -6.07
N GLN A 14 -7.17 10.91 -5.49
CA GLN A 14 -7.96 10.03 -4.65
C GLN A 14 -7.16 9.61 -3.40
N PRO A 15 -7.50 10.13 -2.22
CA PRO A 15 -7.05 9.57 -0.95
C PRO A 15 -7.85 8.32 -0.58
N VAL A 16 -7.15 7.28 -0.11
CA VAL A 16 -7.75 6.02 0.34
C VAL A 16 -7.16 5.63 1.70
N LEU A 17 -8.03 5.36 2.67
CA LEU A 17 -7.66 4.80 3.96
C LEU A 17 -7.82 3.28 3.91
N PHE A 18 -6.74 2.55 4.19
CA PHE A 18 -6.71 1.10 4.29
C PHE A 18 -6.51 0.65 5.73
N VAL A 19 -7.19 -0.41 6.09
CA VAL A 19 -6.96 -1.21 7.30
C VAL A 19 -6.50 -2.59 6.85
N GLY A 20 -5.25 -2.92 7.18
CA GLY A 20 -4.63 -4.20 6.90
C GLY A 20 -4.62 -5.08 8.15
N TYR A 21 -4.93 -6.35 7.95
CA TYR A 21 -4.80 -7.40 8.94
C TYR A 21 -3.96 -8.54 8.38
N LEU A 22 -2.89 -8.89 9.08
CA LEU A 22 -2.06 -10.05 8.78
C LEU A 22 -2.30 -11.13 9.84
N SER A 23 -2.93 -12.23 9.42
CA SER A 23 -3.12 -13.44 10.25
C SER A 23 -1.88 -14.32 10.25
N GLU A 24 -1.76 -15.13 11.29
CA GLU A 24 -0.66 -16.08 11.51
C GLU A 24 -0.48 -17.05 10.32
N ASP A 25 -1.58 -17.41 9.64
CA ASP A 25 -1.59 -18.37 8.52
C ASP A 25 -0.96 -17.84 7.22
N PHE A 26 -0.91 -16.52 7.03
CA PHE A 26 -0.41 -15.90 5.79
C PHE A 26 0.93 -15.17 5.97
N GLY A 27 1.38 -14.95 7.21
CA GLY A 27 2.56 -14.14 7.53
C GLY A 27 3.79 -14.91 8.00
N GLY A 28 3.70 -16.24 8.19
CA GLY A 28 4.82 -17.06 8.70
C GLY A 28 5.32 -16.65 10.10
N SER A 29 4.55 -15.83 10.81
CA SER A 29 4.89 -15.22 12.10
C SER A 29 3.72 -15.42 13.06
N LYS A 30 4.00 -15.86 14.29
CA LYS A 30 3.01 -16.08 15.36
C LYS A 30 2.31 -14.79 15.86
N ASN A 31 2.61 -13.65 15.24
CA ASN A 31 2.20 -12.35 15.72
C ASN A 31 1.23 -11.67 14.76
N ARG A 32 0.10 -11.25 15.32
CA ARG A 32 -0.92 -10.46 14.64
C ARG A 32 -0.38 -9.06 14.36
N VAL A 33 -0.51 -8.61 13.12
CA VAL A 33 -0.15 -7.25 12.72
C VAL A 33 -1.39 -6.55 12.19
N LEU A 34 -1.75 -5.45 12.87
CA LEU A 34 -2.75 -4.51 12.39
C LEU A 34 -2.02 -3.32 11.77
N SER A 35 -2.33 -2.99 10.53
CA SER A 35 -1.78 -1.83 9.84
C SER A 35 -2.88 -0.86 9.43
N ILE A 36 -2.62 0.43 9.56
CA ILE A 36 -3.47 1.50 9.04
C ILE A 36 -2.63 2.24 8.02
N SER A 37 -3.12 2.34 6.79
CA SER A 37 -2.38 2.98 5.70
C SER A 37 -3.22 4.05 5.04
N VAL A 38 -2.64 5.22 4.83
CA VAL A 38 -3.21 6.26 3.99
C VAL A 38 -2.47 6.24 2.66
N LYS A 39 -3.19 6.05 1.56
CA LYS A 39 -2.66 6.13 0.20
C LYS A 39 -3.17 7.39 -0.47
N ASN A 40 -2.25 8.20 -0.98
CA ASN A 40 -2.56 9.35 -1.80
C ASN A 40 -2.26 8.97 -3.25
N SER A 41 -3.31 8.68 -4.03
CA SER A 41 -3.20 8.25 -5.43
C SER A 41 -3.44 9.43 -6.36
N PHE A 42 -2.54 9.59 -7.34
CA PHE A 42 -2.62 10.59 -8.39
C PHE A 42 -2.69 9.92 -9.76
N TYR A 43 -3.79 10.11 -10.48
CA TYR A 43 -3.94 9.60 -11.84
C TYR A 43 -3.13 10.45 -12.81
N PHE A 44 -2.35 9.80 -13.68
CA PHE A 44 -1.52 10.51 -14.67
C PHE A 44 -2.36 11.07 -15.82
N THR A 45 -3.52 10.48 -16.08
CA THR A 45 -4.47 10.92 -17.10
C THR A 45 -5.80 11.28 -16.45
N ARG A 46 -6.45 12.34 -16.96
CA ARG A 46 -7.81 12.73 -16.53
C ARG A 46 -8.88 11.77 -17.01
N GLU A 47 -8.63 11.11 -18.13
CA GLU A 47 -9.51 10.13 -18.73
C GLU A 47 -8.76 8.79 -18.85
N PRO A 48 -9.47 7.66 -18.79
CA PRO A 48 -8.86 6.35 -18.98
C PRO A 48 -8.22 6.22 -20.36
N LEU A 49 -6.96 5.77 -20.38
CA LEU A 49 -6.32 5.31 -21.60
C LEU A 49 -7.13 4.14 -22.16
N LEU A 50 -7.38 4.17 -23.47
CA LEU A 50 -8.16 3.14 -24.18
C LEU A 50 -9.59 2.96 -23.64
N ASN A 51 -10.13 3.93 -22.88
CA ASN A 51 -11.44 3.92 -22.21
C ASN A 51 -11.59 2.93 -21.02
N TYR A 52 -10.51 2.26 -20.60
CA TYR A 52 -10.59 1.29 -19.50
C TYR A 52 -9.37 1.28 -18.58
N PHE A 53 -8.23 1.86 -18.98
CA PHE A 53 -7.00 1.79 -18.21
C PHE A 53 -6.62 3.14 -17.60
N ASN A 54 -6.52 3.18 -16.27
CA ASN A 54 -6.15 4.37 -15.51
C ASN A 54 -4.76 4.17 -14.88
N PRO A 55 -3.68 4.72 -15.45
CA PRO A 55 -2.38 4.71 -14.81
C PRO A 55 -2.32 5.74 -13.69
N TYR A 56 -1.75 5.36 -12.55
CA TYR A 56 -1.61 6.25 -11.40
C TYR A 56 -0.34 5.98 -10.61
N GLY A 57 0.06 6.96 -9.82
CA GLY A 57 1.17 6.84 -8.90
C GLY A 57 0.91 7.63 -7.63
N GLY A 58 1.65 7.36 -6.57
CA GLY A 58 1.35 7.96 -5.30
C GLY A 58 2.31 7.64 -4.18
N LEU A 59 1.92 8.10 -2.99
CA LEU A 59 2.65 7.85 -1.75
C LEU A 59 1.71 7.18 -0.75
N SER A 60 2.14 6.05 -0.22
CA SER A 60 1.50 5.38 0.91
C SER A 60 2.26 5.68 2.20
N ILE A 61 1.51 6.02 3.24
CA ILE A 61 1.99 6.14 4.61
C ILE A 61 1.30 5.04 5.40
N THR A 62 2.07 4.07 5.89
CA THR A 62 1.56 2.92 6.64
C THR A 62 2.06 2.97 8.08
N TRP A 63 1.12 2.95 9.02
CA TRP A 63 1.40 2.75 10.43
C TRP A 63 1.05 1.32 10.84
N GLY A 64 2.02 0.58 11.38
CA GLY A 64 1.84 -0.80 11.82
C GLY A 64 1.93 -0.93 13.34
N ASN A 65 0.90 -1.48 13.98
CA ASN A 65 0.97 -1.92 15.36
C ASN A 65 1.25 -3.43 15.40
N THR A 66 2.46 -3.79 15.81
CA THR A 66 2.89 -5.18 15.97
C THR A 66 3.12 -5.47 17.45
N ASN A 67 2.63 -6.61 17.94
CA ASN A 67 2.96 -7.11 19.28
C ASN A 67 4.41 -7.63 19.40
N ASN A 68 5.24 -7.45 18.37
CA ASN A 68 6.70 -7.65 18.44
C ASN A 68 7.44 -6.43 19.00
N THR A 69 6.72 -5.51 19.63
CA THR A 69 7.34 -4.52 20.51
C THR A 69 7.69 -5.25 21.80
N PHE A 70 8.96 -5.66 21.94
CA PHE A 70 9.50 -6.15 23.20
C PHE A 70 9.02 -5.22 24.34
N ARG A 71 8.15 -5.72 25.22
CA ARG A 71 7.71 -4.97 26.41
C ARG A 71 8.84 -4.79 27.43
N SER A 72 9.91 -5.59 27.32
CA SER A 72 11.20 -5.38 27.98
C SER A 72 12.33 -5.59 26.97
N LEU A 73 13.25 -4.61 26.89
CA LEU A 73 14.51 -4.73 26.16
C LEU A 73 15.32 -5.90 26.74
N PRO A 74 15.87 -6.84 25.93
CA PRO A 74 16.98 -7.69 26.39
C PRO A 74 18.19 -6.86 26.81
N ASP A 75 18.92 -7.34 27.82
CA ASP A 75 20.04 -6.66 28.51
C ASP A 75 21.22 -6.25 27.61
N TYR A 76 21.25 -6.68 26.34
CA TYR A 76 22.30 -6.33 25.39
C TYR A 76 21.73 -6.10 24.00
N TYR A 77 21.73 -4.84 23.55
CA TYR A 77 21.47 -4.44 22.18
C TYR A 77 22.72 -3.75 21.61
N PRO A 78 23.25 -4.20 20.46
CA PRO A 78 24.19 -3.37 19.70
C PRO A 78 23.42 -2.16 19.13
N ASP A 79 23.91 -0.96 19.42
CA ASP A 79 23.24 0.34 19.28
C ASP A 79 22.82 0.76 17.85
N GLU A 80 23.07 -0.06 16.81
CA GLU A 80 23.00 0.39 15.43
C GLU A 80 22.04 -0.36 14.49
N TYR A 81 21.28 -1.38 14.96
CA TYR A 81 20.78 -2.34 13.96
C TYR A 81 19.39 -2.12 13.35
N TYR A 82 18.43 -1.40 13.94
CA TYR A 82 17.20 -1.03 13.22
C TYR A 82 16.52 0.21 13.83
N PHE A 83 16.42 1.29 13.07
CA PHE A 83 15.54 2.41 13.39
C PHE A 83 14.09 1.90 13.31
N GLN A 84 13.49 1.60 14.46
CA GLN A 84 12.17 0.97 14.58
C GLN A 84 11.07 2.01 14.28
N ASN A 85 11.01 2.48 13.04
CA ASN A 85 9.98 3.40 12.58
C ASN A 85 8.65 2.66 12.48
N LYS A 86 7.69 3.04 13.33
CA LYS A 86 6.29 2.55 13.28
C LYS A 86 5.52 3.09 12.06
N VAL A 87 6.14 4.00 11.31
CA VAL A 87 5.59 4.68 10.14
C VAL A 87 6.49 4.34 8.96
N HIS A 88 5.89 3.78 7.92
CA HIS A 88 6.56 3.41 6.68
C HIS A 88 6.04 4.26 5.54
N PHE A 89 6.95 4.86 4.79
CA PHE A 89 6.65 5.53 3.53
C PHE A 89 6.90 4.57 2.37
N ALA A 90 5.97 4.52 1.42
CA ALA A 90 6.11 3.69 0.23
C ALA A 90 5.60 4.44 -1.01
N PRO A 91 6.50 5.01 -1.84
CA PRO A 91 6.11 5.39 -3.19
C PRO A 91 5.62 4.18 -3.97
N PHE A 92 4.59 4.40 -4.78
CA PHE A 92 4.02 3.36 -5.62
C PHE A 92 3.65 3.90 -7.00
N VAL A 93 3.65 3.00 -7.97
CA VAL A 93 3.12 3.21 -9.32
C VAL A 93 2.27 2.01 -9.68
N GLY A 94 1.15 2.24 -10.35
CA GLY A 94 0.21 1.20 -10.68
C GLY A 94 -0.71 1.59 -11.81
N GLY A 95 -1.65 0.70 -12.06
CA GLY A 95 -2.74 0.97 -12.98
C GLY A 95 -3.96 0.18 -12.59
N GLU A 96 -5.11 0.74 -12.94
CA GLU A 96 -6.41 0.13 -12.73
C GLU A 96 -7.13 -0.09 -14.05
N LEU A 97 -7.77 -1.24 -14.18
CA LEU A 97 -8.72 -1.54 -15.23
C LEU A 97 -10.12 -1.31 -14.70
N TYR A 98 -10.81 -0.28 -15.20
CA TYR A 98 -12.15 0.10 -14.78
C TYR A 98 -13.22 -0.48 -15.71
N PHE A 99 -14.21 -1.15 -15.12
CA PHE A 99 -15.36 -1.72 -15.81
C PHE A 99 -16.66 -1.09 -15.30
N LYS A 100 -17.34 -0.33 -16.16
CA LYS A 100 -18.61 0.32 -15.84
C LYS A 100 -19.75 -0.70 -15.79
N LEU A 101 -20.46 -0.76 -14.68
CA LEU A 101 -21.66 -1.59 -14.53
C LEU A 101 -22.89 -0.76 -14.90
N LYS A 102 -23.53 -1.08 -16.02
CA LYS A 102 -24.79 -0.43 -16.39
C LYS A 102 -25.96 -1.10 -15.65
N TYR A 103 -26.85 -0.30 -15.07
CA TYR A 103 -28.16 -0.71 -14.51
C TYR A 103 -28.14 -1.43 -13.15
N ILE A 104 -27.09 -1.30 -12.34
CA ILE A 104 -27.01 -1.90 -11.00
C ILE A 104 -26.85 -0.80 -9.94
N ASN A 105 -27.90 -0.07 -9.60
CA ASN A 105 -27.82 0.90 -8.49
C ASN A 105 -27.69 0.16 -7.14
N PRO A 106 -26.80 0.58 -6.21
CA PRO A 106 -26.00 1.81 -6.20
C PRO A 106 -24.57 1.67 -6.76
N PHE A 107 -24.23 0.55 -7.40
CA PHE A 107 -22.87 0.26 -7.88
C PHE A 107 -22.61 0.88 -9.26
N GLU A 108 -21.59 1.72 -9.34
CA GLU A 108 -21.21 2.38 -10.60
C GLU A 108 -20.29 1.48 -11.47
N GLY A 109 -19.41 0.73 -10.83
CA GLY A 109 -18.41 -0.06 -11.53
C GLY A 109 -17.49 -0.86 -10.61
N VAL A 110 -16.65 -1.66 -11.24
CA VAL A 110 -15.61 -2.45 -10.57
C VAL A 110 -14.27 -2.14 -11.24
N GLY A 111 -13.26 -1.87 -10.43
CA GLY A 111 -11.87 -1.69 -10.83
C GLY A 111 -11.03 -2.89 -10.42
N VAL A 112 -10.11 -3.32 -11.29
CA VAL A 112 -9.05 -4.27 -10.92
C VAL A 112 -7.73 -3.55 -11.01
N TYR A 113 -7.01 -3.45 -9.90
CA TYR A 113 -5.77 -2.69 -9.83
C TYR A 113 -4.55 -3.57 -9.54
N ALA A 114 -3.42 -3.12 -10.08
CA ALA A 114 -2.11 -3.65 -9.77
C ALA A 114 -1.17 -2.49 -9.40
N GLU A 115 -0.51 -2.59 -8.25
CA GLU A 115 0.39 -1.57 -7.72
C GLU A 115 1.75 -2.16 -7.40
N LEU A 116 2.79 -1.49 -7.85
CA LEU A 116 4.16 -1.77 -7.46
C LEU A 116 4.63 -0.68 -6.51
N SER A 117 5.02 -1.07 -5.30
CA SER A 117 5.43 -0.17 -4.22
C SER A 117 6.86 -0.45 -3.80
N ALA A 118 7.59 0.57 -3.38
CA ALA A 118 8.93 0.43 -2.81
C ALA A 118 8.95 0.95 -1.37
N PHE A 119 9.30 0.12 -0.39
CA PHE A 119 9.30 0.51 1.03
C PHE A 119 10.55 1.34 1.40
N ASP A 120 10.35 2.38 2.22
CA ASP A 120 11.37 3.37 2.62
C ASP A 120 12.64 2.76 3.24
N ALA A 121 12.50 1.83 4.19
CA ALA A 121 13.62 1.24 4.90
C ALA A 121 14.56 0.50 3.94
N TYR A 122 14.00 -0.14 2.91
CA TYR A 122 14.78 -0.83 1.89
C TYR A 122 15.27 0.10 0.79
N LEU A 123 14.57 1.20 0.48
CA LEU A 123 15.02 2.18 -0.51
C LEU A 123 16.22 2.99 0.02
N LEU A 124 16.17 3.39 1.30
CA LEU A 124 17.23 4.15 1.96
C LEU A 124 18.48 3.27 2.17
N GLU A 125 18.30 2.00 2.53
CA GLU A 125 19.38 1.00 2.58
C GLU A 125 19.93 0.65 1.19
N ALA A 126 19.09 0.55 0.15
CA ALA A 126 19.55 0.32 -1.24
C ALA A 126 20.34 1.51 -1.81
N ILE A 127 20.07 2.73 -1.37
CA ILE A 127 20.87 3.91 -1.71
C ILE A 127 22.19 3.93 -0.91
N ARG A 128 22.18 3.48 0.36
CA ARG A 128 23.35 3.50 1.24
C ARG A 128 24.31 2.32 1.06
N THR A 129 23.84 1.14 0.65
CA THR A 129 24.67 -0.08 0.55
C THR A 129 24.48 -0.81 -0.77
N LYS A 130 25.58 -1.37 -1.32
CA LYS A 130 25.56 -2.21 -2.54
C LYS A 130 24.94 -3.60 -2.35
N TYR A 131 24.47 -3.92 -1.14
CA TYR A 131 23.99 -5.26 -0.79
C TYR A 131 22.50 -5.48 -1.08
N VAL A 132 21.68 -4.43 -1.01
CA VAL A 132 20.23 -4.53 -1.27
C VAL A 132 19.96 -4.14 -2.72
N LYS A 133 19.58 -5.11 -3.55
CA LYS A 133 19.21 -4.81 -4.94
C LYS A 133 17.82 -4.14 -4.95
N PRO A 134 17.59 -3.09 -5.75
CA PRO A 134 16.32 -2.35 -5.77
C PRO A 134 15.07 -3.21 -5.95
N HIS A 135 15.18 -4.33 -6.66
CA HIS A 135 14.06 -5.26 -6.86
C HIS A 135 13.63 -6.03 -5.60
N MET A 136 14.52 -6.17 -4.61
CA MET A 136 14.20 -6.83 -3.33
C MET A 136 13.35 -5.92 -2.41
N ALA A 137 13.30 -4.62 -2.72
CA ALA A 137 12.50 -3.63 -2.01
C ALA A 137 11.09 -3.45 -2.61
N LEU A 138 10.80 -4.14 -3.72
CA LEU A 138 9.55 -4.00 -4.45
C LEU A 138 8.48 -4.94 -3.89
N SER A 139 7.30 -4.39 -3.69
CA SER A 139 6.11 -5.12 -3.27
C SER A 139 5.00 -4.92 -4.30
N LEU A 140 4.48 -6.02 -4.81
CA LEU A 140 3.36 -6.04 -5.75
C LEU A 140 2.05 -6.26 -4.97
N ALA A 141 1.10 -5.34 -5.12
CA ALA A 141 -0.25 -5.48 -4.63
C ALA A 141 -1.22 -5.66 -5.80
N LEU A 142 -2.14 -6.61 -5.65
CA LEU A 142 -3.25 -6.83 -6.57
C LEU A 142 -4.54 -6.67 -5.76
N GLY A 143 -5.53 -6.01 -6.33
CA GLY A 143 -6.80 -5.82 -5.63
C GLY A 143 -7.95 -5.46 -6.55
N VAL A 144 -9.11 -5.34 -5.93
CA VAL A 144 -10.36 -5.00 -6.58
C VAL A 144 -10.95 -3.79 -5.85
N THR A 145 -11.38 -2.80 -6.62
CA THR A 145 -12.09 -1.60 -6.16
C THR A 145 -13.55 -1.73 -6.57
N VAL A 146 -14.47 -1.35 -5.69
CA VAL A 146 -15.89 -1.26 -6.03
C VAL A 146 -16.31 0.20 -5.91
N TYR A 147 -16.84 0.74 -7.00
CA TYR A 147 -17.30 2.13 -7.09
C TYR A 147 -18.79 2.19 -6.78
N ILE A 148 -19.16 3.10 -5.88
CA ILE A 148 -20.52 3.32 -5.41
C ILE A 148 -20.83 4.80 -5.60
N ASN A 149 -22.03 5.09 -6.12
CA ASN A 149 -22.53 6.45 -6.39
C ASN A 149 -23.19 7.06 -5.15
#